data_AF-A0AB35NIF3-F1
#
_entry.id   AF-A0AB35NIF3-F1
#
_cell.length_a   1.000
_cell.length_b   1.000
_cell.length_c   1.000
_cell.angle_alpha   90.00
_cell.angle_beta   90.00
_cell.angle_gamma   90.00
#
_symmetry.space_group_name_H-M   'P 1'
#
loop_
_entity.id
_entity.type
_entity.pdbx_description
1 polymer ?
#
loop_
_entity_poly.entity_id
_entity_poly.type
_entity_poly.pdbx_seq_one_letter_code
_entity_poly.pdbx_strand_id
1 'polypeptide(L)'
;MTVKELHKLMIDWGKFWASKEGLQGYARASVTERCCQVLRTGIWASSDKHLFSHHADQMYVPDWIAKLDSCMAELPPAQRRVINRRYIKAVRLNNTERIALWHAQTAILSVY
;
A
#
# COMPACT_ATOMS: atom_id res chain seq x y z
N MET A 1 4.71 3.53 -21.80
CA MET A 1 4.23 2.28 -21.15
C MET A 1 2.82 1.96 -21.63
N THR A 2 2.49 0.69 -21.92
CA THR A 2 1.12 0.28 -22.28
C THR A 2 0.25 0.01 -21.05
N VAL A 3 -1.08 0.07 -21.20
CA VAL A 3 -2.03 -0.24 -20.12
C VAL A 3 -1.84 -1.67 -19.57
N LYS A 4 -1.50 -2.61 -20.45
CA LYS A 4 -1.25 -4.02 -20.09
C LYS A 4 0.03 -4.17 -19.25
N GLU A 5 1.09 -3.47 -19.63
CA GLU A 5 2.36 -3.45 -18.90
C GLU A 5 2.19 -2.81 -17.53
N LEU A 6 1.50 -1.66 -17.43
CA LEU A 6 1.20 -1.05 -16.14
C LEU A 6 0.39 -2.00 -15.25
N HIS A 7 -0.62 -2.66 -15.82
CA HIS A 7 -1.43 -3.60 -15.05
C HIS A 7 -0.60 -4.73 -14.45
N LYS A 8 0.32 -5.30 -15.25
CA LYS A 8 1.26 -6.33 -14.77
C LYS A 8 2.17 -5.78 -13.67
N LEU A 9 2.72 -4.58 -13.87
CA LEU A 9 3.60 -3.92 -12.92
C LEU A 9 2.90 -3.62 -11.59
N MET A 10 1.64 -3.17 -11.62
CA MET A 10 0.82 -2.96 -10.42
C MET A 10 0.47 -4.28 -9.69
N ILE A 11 0.27 -5.37 -10.44
CA ILE A 11 0.10 -6.71 -9.83
C ILE A 11 1.37 -7.12 -9.10
N ASP A 12 2.53 -6.99 -9.74
CA ASP A 12 3.81 -7.40 -9.16
C ASP A 12 4.19 -6.52 -7.96
N TRP A 13 3.92 -5.21 -8.05
CA TRP A 13 4.02 -4.28 -6.92
C TRP A 13 3.09 -4.67 -5.75
N GLY A 14 1.84 -4.99 -6.06
CA GLY A 14 0.86 -5.41 -5.05
C GLY A 14 1.26 -6.70 -4.37
N LYS A 15 1.73 -7.69 -5.13
CA LYS A 15 2.26 -8.95 -4.60
C LYS A 15 3.49 -8.75 -3.74
N PHE A 16 4.41 -7.86 -4.15
CA PHE A 16 5.57 -7.51 -3.34
C PHE A 16 5.11 -7.00 -1.97
N TRP A 17 4.27 -5.98 -1.92
CA TRP A 17 3.79 -5.43 -0.66
C TRP A 17 2.91 -6.38 0.15
N ALA A 18 2.06 -7.18 -0.51
CA ALA A 18 1.25 -8.20 0.15
C ALA A 18 2.14 -9.29 0.80
N SER A 19 3.22 -9.70 0.12
CA SER A 19 4.18 -10.66 0.67
C SER A 19 4.92 -10.09 1.89
N LYS A 20 5.16 -8.78 1.91
CA LYS A 20 5.78 -8.09 3.06
C LYS A 20 4.79 -7.90 4.21
N GLU A 21 3.52 -7.58 3.94
CA GLU A 21 2.46 -7.55 4.96
C GLU A 21 2.22 -8.93 5.61
N GLY A 22 2.25 -10.00 4.82
CA GLY A 22 2.03 -11.37 5.29
C GLY A 22 3.20 -11.95 6.09
N LEU A 23 4.43 -11.48 5.84
CA LEU A 23 5.62 -11.94 6.57
C LEU A 23 5.85 -11.17 7.87
N GLN A 24 5.61 -9.85 7.91
CA GLN A 24 5.94 -8.99 9.06
C GLN A 24 5.08 -7.72 9.04
N GLY A 25 3.84 -7.81 9.55
CA GLY A 25 2.87 -6.71 9.60
C GLY A 25 3.50 -5.32 9.72
N TYR A 26 3.29 -4.50 8.69
CA TYR A 26 3.87 -3.16 8.61
C TYR A 26 3.27 -2.26 9.69
N ALA A 27 4.05 -2.01 10.75
CA ALA A 27 3.92 -0.80 11.52
C ALA A 27 5.25 -0.47 12.20
N ARG A 28 5.97 0.47 11.59
CA ARG A 28 6.94 1.36 12.26
C ARG A 28 6.22 2.34 13.21
N ALA A 29 5.03 1.99 13.71
CA ALA A 29 4.30 2.84 14.63
C ALA A 29 4.99 2.71 15.98
N SER A 30 5.65 3.79 16.40
CA SER A 30 6.09 3.90 17.78
C SER A 30 4.89 3.68 18.70
N VAL A 31 5.14 3.24 19.93
CA VAL A 31 4.09 3.09 20.95
C VAL A 31 3.23 4.37 21.03
N THR A 32 3.83 5.54 20.83
CA THR A 32 3.16 6.84 20.77
C THR A 32 2.13 6.94 19.65
N GLU A 33 2.46 6.54 18.42
CA GLU A 33 1.52 6.61 17.29
C GLU A 33 0.35 5.63 17.45
N ARG A 34 0.61 4.47 18.07
CA ARG A 34 -0.44 3.52 18.48
C ARG A 34 -1.35 4.12 19.55
N CYS A 35 -0.81 4.75 20.58
CA CYS A 35 -1.59 5.46 21.59
C CYS A 35 -2.44 6.57 20.97
N CYS A 36 -1.89 7.34 20.03
CA CYS A 36 -2.66 8.35 19.30
C CYS A 36 -3.80 7.74 18.46
N GLN A 37 -3.57 6.61 17.79
CA GLN A 37 -4.63 5.91 17.05
C GLN A 37 -5.73 5.37 17.98
N VAL A 38 -5.37 4.77 19.11
CA VAL A 38 -6.35 4.27 20.10
C VAL A 38 -7.18 5.43 20.65
N LEU A 39 -6.54 6.55 21.01
CA LEU A 39 -7.24 7.75 21.48
C LEU A 39 -8.15 8.36 20.40
N ARG A 40 -7.77 8.27 19.12
CA ARG A 40 -8.57 8.81 18.00
C ARG A 40 -9.73 7.90 17.57
N THR A 41 -9.57 6.59 17.72
CA THR A 41 -10.51 5.61 17.14
C THR A 41 -11.28 4.82 18.19
N GLY A 42 -10.84 4.83 19.45
CA GLY A 42 -11.42 4.06 20.56
C GLY A 42 -11.16 2.54 20.49
N ILE A 43 -10.42 2.07 19.49
CA ILE A 43 -10.23 0.65 19.20
C ILE A 43 -8.80 0.25 19.60
N TRP A 44 -8.69 -0.72 20.51
CA TRP A 44 -7.42 -1.32 20.90
C TRP A 44 -7.08 -2.50 19.97
N ALA A 45 -6.09 -2.33 19.09
CA ALA A 45 -5.56 -3.42 18.27
C ALA A 45 -4.19 -3.85 18.82
N SER A 46 -4.14 -4.94 19.60
CA SER A 46 -2.88 -5.57 19.99
C SER A 46 -2.51 -6.68 19.01
N SER A 47 -1.46 -6.44 18.23
CA SER A 47 -0.67 -7.53 17.68
C SER A 47 0.79 -7.20 17.97
N ASP A 48 1.28 -7.72 19.10
CA ASP A 48 2.65 -7.49 19.57
C ASP A 48 3.65 -8.50 19.02
N LYS A 49 3.27 -9.27 17.99
CA LYS A 49 4.11 -10.35 17.47
C LYS A 49 5.36 -9.88 16.70
N HIS A 50 5.44 -8.60 16.34
CA HIS A 50 6.53 -8.06 15.50
C HIS A 50 7.07 -6.70 15.95
N LEU A 51 6.87 -6.29 17.21
CA LEU A 51 7.28 -4.96 17.72
C LEU A 51 8.81 -4.72 17.62
N PHE A 52 9.61 -5.78 17.51
CA PHE A 52 11.07 -5.75 17.49
C PHE A 52 11.70 -6.51 16.30
N SER A 53 11.01 -6.60 15.15
CA SER A 53 11.69 -7.12 13.95
C SER A 53 12.60 -6.06 13.34
N HIS A 54 13.89 -6.10 13.67
CA HIS A 54 14.95 -5.28 13.03
C HIS A 54 15.08 -5.49 11.50
N HIS A 55 14.30 -6.39 10.90
CA HIS A 55 14.22 -6.58 9.46
C HIS A 55 13.54 -5.43 8.71
N ALA A 56 12.76 -4.58 9.38
CA ALA A 56 12.22 -3.37 8.75
C ALA A 56 13.35 -2.40 8.31
N ASP A 57 14.47 -2.39 9.03
CA ASP A 57 15.63 -1.53 8.71
C ASP A 57 16.51 -2.09 7.57
N GLN A 58 16.29 -3.34 7.12
CA GLN A 58 17.06 -3.98 6.03
C GLN A 58 16.18 -4.42 4.85
N MET A 59 15.01 -3.82 4.66
CA MET A 59 14.17 -4.18 3.52
C MET A 59 14.71 -3.56 2.23
N TYR A 60 15.34 -4.39 1.38
CA TYR A 60 15.68 -3.99 0.02
C TYR A 60 14.39 -3.80 -0.79
N VAL A 61 14.13 -2.55 -1.20
CA VAL A 61 13.06 -2.17 -2.13
C VAL A 61 13.71 -1.94 -3.50
N PRO A 62 13.38 -2.75 -4.53
CA PRO A 62 13.85 -2.50 -5.88
C PRO A 62 13.47 -1.09 -6.38
N ASP A 63 14.34 -0.46 -7.17
CA ASP A 63 14.15 0.93 -7.64
C ASP A 63 12.82 1.16 -8.36
N TRP A 64 12.37 0.17 -9.15
CA TRP A 64 11.10 0.26 -9.87
C TRP A 64 9.89 0.26 -8.93
N ILE A 65 9.97 -0.37 -7.77
CA ILE A 65 8.94 -0.34 -6.71
C ILE A 65 8.94 1.02 -6.03
N ALA A 66 10.12 1.52 -5.65
CA ALA A 66 10.27 2.83 -5.03
C ALA A 66 9.78 3.99 -5.92
N LYS A 67 10.03 3.89 -7.24
CA LYS A 67 9.51 4.85 -8.22
C LYS A 67 7.98 4.81 -8.30
N LEU A 68 7.38 3.62 -8.27
CA LEU A 68 5.93 3.47 -8.27
C LEU A 68 5.30 3.99 -6.97
N ASP A 69 5.94 3.73 -5.82
CA ASP A 69 5.49 4.26 -4.52
C ASP A 69 5.49 5.78 -4.50
N SER A 70 6.52 6.40 -5.07
CA SER A 70 6.61 7.87 -5.19
C SER A 70 5.45 8.42 -6.02
N CYS A 71 5.16 7.79 -7.18
CA CYS A 71 4.01 8.18 -8.00
C CYS A 71 2.68 7.98 -7.25
N MET A 72 2.55 6.92 -6.46
CA MET A 72 1.34 6.68 -5.67
C MET A 72 1.20 7.63 -4.48
N ALA A 73 2.30 8.13 -3.91
CA ALA A 73 2.28 9.08 -2.81
C ALA A 73 1.62 10.40 -3.22
N GLU A 74 1.79 10.82 -4.48
CA GLU A 74 1.21 12.02 -5.08
C GLU A 74 -0.29 11.87 -5.41
N LEU A 75 -0.83 10.64 -5.43
CA LEU A 75 -2.24 10.41 -5.71
C LEU A 75 -3.14 10.82 -4.53
N PRO A 76 -4.38 11.28 -4.81
CA PRO A 76 -5.37 11.54 -3.77
C PRO A 76 -5.62 10.34 -2.86
N PRO A 77 -5.89 10.54 -1.54
CA PRO A 77 -6.07 9.46 -0.58
C PRO A 77 -7.10 8.39 -1.00
N ALA A 78 -8.18 8.81 -1.68
CA ALA A 78 -9.21 7.91 -2.18
C ALA A 78 -8.66 6.91 -3.22
N GLN A 79 -7.80 7.38 -4.13
CA GLN A 79 -7.20 6.56 -5.19
C GLN A 79 -6.17 5.58 -4.60
N ARG A 80 -5.32 6.06 -3.70
CA ARG A 80 -4.35 5.20 -2.97
C ARG A 80 -5.05 4.08 -2.21
N ARG A 81 -6.15 4.40 -1.51
CA ARG A 81 -6.93 3.42 -0.74
C ARG A 81 -7.44 2.30 -1.64
N VAL A 82 -7.94 2.64 -2.83
CA VAL A 82 -8.46 1.68 -3.79
C VAL A 82 -7.34 0.81 -4.38
N ILE A 83 -6.19 1.40 -4.72
CA ILE A 83 -5.00 0.65 -5.18
C ILE A 83 -4.61 -0.39 -4.11
N ASN A 84 -4.46 0.03 -2.85
CA ASN A 84 -4.09 -0.88 -1.77
C ASN A 84 -5.13 -1.99 -1.57
N ARG A 85 -6.43 -1.66 -1.59
CA ARG A 85 -7.51 -2.65 -1.50
C ARG A 85 -7.43 -3.68 -2.63
N ARG A 86 -7.15 -3.23 -3.85
CA ARG A 86 -7.14 -4.11 -5.03
C ARG A 86 -5.90 -4.98 -5.11
N TYR A 87 -4.73 -4.38 -4.97
CA TYR A 87 -3.45 -5.01 -5.33
C TYR A 87 -2.71 -5.61 -4.14
N ILE A 88 -2.87 -5.05 -2.94
CA ILE A 88 -2.24 -5.59 -1.72
C ILE A 88 -3.22 -6.54 -1.02
N LYS A 89 -4.44 -6.08 -0.74
CA LYS A 89 -5.43 -6.85 0.04
C LYS A 89 -6.29 -7.81 -0.79
N ALA A 90 -6.13 -7.81 -2.12
CA ALA A 90 -6.90 -8.62 -3.06
C ALA A 90 -8.43 -8.53 -2.90
N VAL A 91 -8.95 -7.40 -2.39
CA VAL A 91 -10.38 -7.19 -2.12
C VAL A 91 -11.11 -6.90 -3.42
N ARG A 92 -12.34 -7.43 -3.54
CA ARG A 92 -13.25 -7.09 -4.63
C ARG A 92 -13.74 -5.65 -4.47
N LEU A 93 -13.55 -4.86 -5.52
CA LEU A 93 -13.93 -3.43 -5.54
C LEU A 93 -15.39 -3.24 -5.93
N ASN A 94 -16.04 -2.25 -5.32
CA ASN A 94 -17.35 -1.75 -5.70
C ASN A 94 -17.27 -0.84 -6.95
N ASN A 95 -18.39 -0.52 -7.58
CA ASN A 95 -18.40 0.25 -8.85
C ASN A 95 -17.74 1.63 -8.73
N THR A 96 -17.96 2.35 -7.63
CA THR A 96 -17.32 3.64 -7.35
C THR A 96 -15.80 3.50 -7.17
N GLU A 97 -15.37 2.46 -6.45
CA GLU A 97 -13.95 2.15 -6.27
C GLU A 97 -13.31 1.74 -7.61
N ARG A 98 -14.02 1.05 -8.50
CA ARG A 98 -13.51 0.74 -9.85
C ARG A 98 -13.26 2.01 -10.64
N ILE A 99 -14.15 2.99 -10.61
CA ILE A 99 -13.96 4.29 -11.29
C ILE A 99 -12.74 5.01 -10.70
N ALA A 100 -12.61 5.06 -9.37
CA ALA A 100 -11.44 5.63 -8.72
C ALA A 100 -10.13 4.91 -9.10
N LEU A 101 -10.17 3.58 -9.30
CA LEU A 101 -9.03 2.81 -9.77
C LEU A 101 -8.63 3.21 -11.20
N TRP A 102 -9.60 3.39 -12.09
CA TRP A 102 -9.35 3.83 -13.46
C TRP A 102 -8.68 5.20 -13.48
N HIS A 103 -9.18 6.17 -12.71
CA HIS A 103 -8.55 7.50 -12.59
C HIS A 103 -7.11 7.41 -12.06
N ALA A 104 -6.88 6.54 -11.08
CA ALA A 104 -5.55 6.33 -10.53
C ALA A 104 -4.59 5.74 -11.58
N GLN A 105 -5.03 4.75 -12.36
CA GLN A 105 -4.25 4.16 -13.44
C GLN A 105 -3.93 5.17 -14.55
N THR A 106 -4.89 6.01 -14.93
CA THR A 106 -4.65 7.08 -15.91
C THR A 106 -3.65 8.11 -15.40
N ALA A 107 -3.70 8.47 -14.12
CA ALA A 107 -2.74 9.38 -13.53
C ALA A 107 -1.33 8.79 -13.54
N ILE A 108 -1.18 7.52 -13.13
CA ILE A 108 0.12 6.83 -13.15
C ILE A 108 0.67 6.71 -14.58
N LEU A 109 -0.18 6.41 -15.58
CA LEU A 109 0.23 6.36 -16.99
C LEU A 109 0.71 7.72 -17.51
N SER A 110 0.17 8.83 -17.01
CA SER A 110 0.56 10.17 -17.46
C SER A 110 1.95 10.59 -16.97
N VAL A 111 2.44 9.96 -15.90
CA VAL A 111 3.73 10.26 -15.25
C VAL A 111 4.86 9.33 -15.75
N TYR A 112 4.52 8.22 -16.42
CA TYR A 112 5.44 7.17 -16.85
C TYR A 112 5.59 7.05 -18.38
#